data_AF-A0A366KML3-F1
#
_entry.id   AF-A0A366KML3-F1
#
_cell.length_a   1.000
_cell.length_b   1.000
_cell.length_c   1.000
_cell.angle_alpha   90.00
_cell.angle_beta   90.00
_cell.angle_gamma   90.00
#
_symmetry.space_group_name_H-M   'P 1'
#
loop_
_entity.id
_entity.type
_entity.pdbx_description
1 polymer ?
#
loop_
_entity_poly.entity_id
_entity_poly.type
_entity_poly.pdbx_seq_one_letter_code
_entity_poly.pdbx_strand_id
1 'polypeptide(L)'
;MKNIFTKILSLTSIILILLLSLSNQAYAQRFRGKIEYYSSVFPSEDGKIKTIDNTRIEYYNSVFKSEDGKVKSIGDTRVEYYNSVFPSEDGKIKAIGDIRIEYYNSVFKSEDGKIKSIGNIRFEYNNAGSQKSDGKVKSIINENDDRKSEDALDTYYFIERLNCQ
;
A
#
# COMPACT_ATOMS: atom_id res chain seq x y z
N MET A 1 35.71 -0.53 51.28
CA MET A 1 34.52 0.33 51.07
C MET A 1 34.20 0.45 49.58
N LYS A 2 33.65 -0.59 48.95
CA LYS A 2 33.35 -0.61 47.49
C LYS A 2 31.88 -0.95 47.15
N ASN A 3 30.97 -1.00 48.14
CA ASN A 3 29.71 -1.73 47.96
C ASN A 3 28.40 -0.93 48.04
N ILE A 4 28.44 0.39 48.27
CA ILE A 4 27.20 1.20 48.35
C ILE A 4 26.94 1.94 47.03
N PHE A 5 27.95 2.60 46.46
CA PHE A 5 27.80 3.34 45.20
C PHE A 5 27.47 2.45 43.99
N THR A 6 28.05 1.26 43.91
CA THR A 6 27.77 0.27 42.85
C THR A 6 26.39 -0.38 42.98
N LYS A 7 25.87 -0.54 44.21
CA LYS A 7 24.50 -1.02 44.45
C LYS A 7 23.45 0.02 44.09
N ILE A 8 23.68 1.29 44.40
CA ILE A 8 22.74 2.39 44.08
C ILE A 8 22.65 2.61 42.57
N LEU A 9 23.79 2.61 41.87
CA LEU A 9 23.84 2.75 40.40
C LEU A 9 23.15 1.57 39.67
N SER A 10 23.19 0.38 40.27
CA SER A 10 22.49 -0.81 39.77
C SER A 10 20.97 -0.70 39.95
N LEU A 11 20.48 -0.24 41.11
CA LEU A 11 19.04 -0.12 41.36
C LEU A 11 18.37 0.94 40.49
N THR A 12 18.99 2.10 40.30
CA THR A 12 18.44 3.18 39.46
C THR A 12 18.34 2.76 38.00
N SER A 13 19.31 1.97 37.52
CA SER A 13 19.32 1.43 36.16
C SER A 13 18.22 0.39 35.95
N ILE A 14 17.94 -0.46 36.95
CA ILE A 14 16.86 -1.46 36.89
C ILE A 14 15.48 -0.80 36.91
N ILE A 15 15.28 0.25 37.73
CA ILE A 15 14.02 1.00 37.81
C ILE A 15 13.73 1.75 36.49
N LEU A 16 14.77 2.32 35.85
CA LEU A 16 14.62 2.99 34.56
C LEU A 16 14.24 2.01 33.44
N ILE A 17 14.81 0.80 33.44
CA ILE A 17 14.44 -0.27 32.50
C ILE A 17 13.00 -0.78 32.75
N LEU A 18 12.56 -0.84 34.01
CA LEU A 18 11.20 -1.22 34.37
C LEU A 18 10.16 -0.15 33.97
N LEU A 19 10.50 1.13 34.05
CA LEU A 19 9.66 2.24 33.59
C LEU A 19 9.57 2.29 32.05
N LEU A 20 10.68 2.00 31.37
CA LEU A 20 10.73 1.90 29.90
C LEU A 20 9.99 0.65 29.36
N SER A 21 9.88 -0.42 30.14
CA SER A 21 9.09 -1.60 29.76
C SER A 21 7.59 -1.44 30.02
N LEU A 22 7.19 -0.51 30.88
CA LEU A 22 5.79 -0.16 31.14
C LEU A 22 5.21 0.84 30.12
N SER A 23 6.04 1.59 29.39
CA SER A 23 5.57 2.66 28.49
C SER A 23 5.37 2.24 27.02
N ASN A 24 5.55 0.97 26.68
CA ASN A 24 5.28 0.46 25.33
C ASN A 24 4.24 -0.66 25.35
N GLN A 25 3.11 -0.43 26.02
CA GLN A 25 1.89 -1.12 25.60
C GLN A 25 1.44 -0.48 24.29
N ALA A 26 1.94 -1.01 23.18
CA ALA A 26 1.28 -0.81 21.90
C ALA A 26 -0.18 -1.24 22.12
N TYR A 27 -1.10 -0.27 22.09
CA TYR A 27 -2.53 -0.55 22.02
C TYR A 27 -2.78 -1.18 20.64
N ALA A 28 -2.44 -2.47 20.50
CA ALA A 28 -3.02 -3.31 19.49
C ALA A 28 -4.49 -3.42 19.88
N GLN A 29 -5.31 -2.50 19.39
CA GLN A 29 -6.75 -2.55 19.56
C GLN A 29 -7.21 -3.91 19.01
N ARG A 30 -7.54 -4.83 19.92
CA ARG A 30 -8.02 -6.16 19.53
C ARG A 30 -9.26 -5.95 18.68
N PHE A 31 -9.19 -6.34 17.41
CA PHE A 31 -10.35 -6.37 16.54
C PHE A 31 -11.44 -7.24 17.20
N ARG A 32 -12.62 -6.67 17.46
CA ARG A 32 -13.73 -7.36 18.14
C ARG A 32 -14.86 -7.76 17.19
N GLY A 33 -14.68 -7.55 15.89
CA GLY A 33 -15.68 -7.90 14.89
C GLY A 33 -15.67 -9.37 14.50
N LYS A 34 -16.70 -9.79 13.77
CA LYS A 34 -16.82 -11.14 13.22
C LYS A 34 -16.03 -11.23 11.92
N ILE A 35 -15.21 -12.26 11.75
CA ILE A 35 -14.56 -12.57 10.47
C ILE A 35 -15.11 -13.92 10.01
N GLU A 36 -15.64 -13.95 8.79
CA GLU A 36 -15.98 -15.21 8.11
C GLU A 36 -14.99 -15.45 6.99
N TYR A 37 -14.73 -16.73 6.72
CA TYR A 37 -13.85 -17.17 5.64
C TYR A 37 -14.65 -17.96 4.61
N TYR A 38 -14.18 -17.95 3.37
CA TYR A 38 -14.70 -18.81 2.32
C TYR A 38 -14.36 -20.27 2.63
N SER A 39 -15.36 -21.14 2.48
CA SER A 39 -15.19 -22.57 2.27
C SER A 39 -15.72 -22.83 0.87
N SER A 40 -14.81 -22.84 -0.10
CA SER A 40 -15.12 -22.86 -1.53
C SER A 40 -14.41 -24.02 -2.21
N VAL A 41 -15.03 -24.57 -3.25
CA VAL A 41 -14.38 -25.55 -4.14
C VAL A 41 -13.37 -24.88 -5.08
N PHE A 42 -13.40 -23.55 -5.19
CA PHE A 42 -12.51 -22.78 -6.03
C PHE A 42 -11.27 -22.36 -5.23
N PRO A 43 -10.06 -22.83 -5.61
CA PRO A 43 -8.83 -22.48 -4.90
C PRO A 43 -8.52 -20.98 -4.89
N SER A 44 -9.06 -20.24 -5.85
CA SER A 44 -8.86 -18.79 -5.99
C SER A 44 -9.47 -17.99 -4.85
N GLU A 45 -10.44 -18.52 -4.10
CA GLU A 45 -11.07 -17.83 -2.96
C GLU A 45 -11.11 -18.65 -1.67
N ASP A 46 -10.87 -19.96 -1.74
CA ASP A 46 -10.93 -20.83 -0.56
C ASP A 46 -9.97 -20.39 0.55
N GLY A 47 -10.46 -20.37 1.79
CA GLY A 47 -9.72 -19.89 2.95
C GLY A 47 -9.50 -18.37 3.01
N LYS A 48 -9.95 -17.58 2.02
CA LYS A 48 -9.85 -16.11 2.07
C LYS A 48 -10.97 -15.51 2.91
N ILE A 49 -10.78 -14.26 3.35
CA ILE A 49 -11.77 -13.54 4.16
C ILE A 49 -13.01 -13.27 3.31
N LYS A 50 -14.15 -13.78 3.74
CA LYS A 50 -15.44 -13.60 3.08
C LYS A 50 -16.18 -12.37 3.58
N THR A 51 -16.16 -12.17 4.90
CA THR A 51 -16.79 -10.99 5.52
C THR A 51 -15.98 -10.51 6.72
N ILE A 52 -16.03 -9.20 6.94
CA ILE A 52 -15.62 -8.55 8.18
C ILE A 52 -16.85 -7.78 8.67
N ASP A 53 -17.42 -8.24 9.79
CA ASP A 53 -18.75 -7.88 10.27
C ASP A 53 -19.80 -8.06 9.16
N ASN A 54 -20.36 -6.94 8.67
CA ASN A 54 -21.38 -6.94 7.61
C ASN A 54 -20.80 -6.57 6.24
N THR A 55 -19.48 -6.31 6.15
CA THR A 55 -18.81 -5.95 4.90
C THR A 55 -18.34 -7.22 4.20
N ARG A 56 -18.92 -7.50 3.03
CA ARG A 56 -18.52 -8.62 2.18
C ARG A 56 -17.24 -8.29 1.41
N ILE A 57 -16.36 -9.26 1.27
CA ILE A 57 -15.21 -9.20 0.37
C ILE A 57 -15.40 -10.29 -0.66
N GLU A 58 -15.36 -9.94 -1.95
CA GLU A 58 -15.44 -10.89 -3.05
C GLU A 58 -14.09 -10.98 -3.76
N TYR A 59 -13.83 -12.13 -4.37
CA TYR A 59 -12.61 -12.37 -5.15
C TYR A 59 -12.97 -12.73 -6.59
N TYR A 60 -12.03 -12.48 -7.50
CA TYR A 60 -12.14 -12.98 -8.86
C TYR A 60 -11.93 -14.50 -8.87
N ASN A 61 -12.83 -15.20 -9.54
CA ASN A 61 -12.64 -16.57 -10.00
C ASN A 61 -12.56 -16.48 -11.53
N SER A 62 -11.34 -16.32 -12.04
CA SER A 62 -11.08 -15.93 -13.43
C SER A 62 -10.17 -16.94 -14.10
N VAL A 63 -10.38 -17.13 -15.41
CA VAL A 63 -9.44 -17.91 -16.24
C VAL A 63 -8.14 -17.13 -16.49
N PHE A 64 -8.16 -15.81 -16.27
CA PHE A 64 -7.02 -14.94 -16.44
C PHE A 64 -6.21 -14.85 -15.15
N LYS A 65 -4.97 -15.33 -15.21
CA LYS A 65 -4.03 -15.26 -14.08
C LYS A 65 -3.76 -13.84 -13.58
N SER A 66 -3.96 -12.84 -14.44
CA SER A 66 -3.77 -11.43 -14.11
C SER A 66 -4.71 -10.95 -13.00
N GLU A 67 -5.88 -11.58 -12.81
CA GLU A 67 -6.85 -11.18 -11.78
C GLU A 67 -7.32 -12.33 -10.89
N ASP A 68 -7.11 -13.59 -11.28
CA ASP A 68 -7.62 -14.74 -10.52
C ASP A 68 -7.17 -14.73 -9.04
N GLY A 69 -8.15 -14.90 -8.15
CA GLY A 69 -8.01 -14.81 -6.71
C GLY A 69 -7.74 -13.42 -6.15
N LYS A 70 -7.65 -12.37 -6.97
CA LYS A 70 -7.53 -10.99 -6.46
C LYS A 70 -8.87 -10.48 -5.96
N VAL A 71 -8.84 -9.44 -5.11
CA VAL A 71 -10.05 -8.84 -4.53
C VAL A 71 -10.87 -8.21 -5.65
N LYS A 72 -12.12 -8.64 -5.81
CA LYS A 72 -13.07 -8.10 -6.78
C LYS A 72 -13.89 -6.95 -6.21
N SER A 73 -14.26 -7.03 -4.94
CA SER A 73 -15.00 -5.96 -4.26
C SER A 73 -14.85 -6.04 -2.74
N ILE A 74 -15.08 -4.90 -2.09
CA ILE A 74 -15.24 -4.78 -0.64
C ILE A 74 -16.49 -3.92 -0.41
N GLY A 75 -17.54 -4.53 0.13
CA GLY A 75 -18.88 -3.94 0.16
C GLY A 75 -19.32 -3.58 -1.26
N ASP A 76 -19.75 -2.33 -1.44
CA ASP A 76 -20.21 -1.80 -2.74
C ASP A 76 -19.07 -1.27 -3.61
N THR A 77 -17.83 -1.25 -3.10
CA THR A 77 -16.66 -0.74 -3.84
C THR A 77 -16.03 -1.87 -4.66
N ARG A 78 -16.03 -1.73 -5.98
CA ARG A 78 -15.40 -2.68 -6.91
C ARG A 78 -13.91 -2.38 -7.09
N VAL A 79 -13.12 -3.42 -7.29
CA VAL A 79 -11.72 -3.33 -7.74
C VAL A 79 -11.61 -4.01 -9.11
N GLU A 80 -11.02 -3.30 -10.06
CA GLU A 80 -10.75 -3.79 -11.41
C GLU A 80 -9.24 -3.95 -11.61
N TYR A 81 -8.84 -4.94 -12.39
CA TYR A 81 -7.44 -5.17 -12.76
C TYR A 81 -7.27 -5.07 -14.28
N TYR A 82 -6.06 -4.74 -14.70
CA TYR A 82 -5.66 -4.85 -16.09
C TYR A 82 -5.53 -6.32 -16.49
N ASN A 83 -6.15 -6.68 -17.61
CA ASN A 83 -5.85 -7.88 -18.37
C ASN A 83 -5.24 -7.40 -19.68
N SER A 84 -3.92 -7.22 -19.67
CA SER A 84 -3.19 -6.50 -20.72
C SER A 84 -2.17 -7.40 -21.39
N VAL A 85 -1.96 -7.18 -22.69
CA VAL A 85 -0.83 -7.81 -23.40
C VAL A 85 0.51 -7.18 -23.02
N PHE A 86 0.48 -6.01 -22.38
CA PHE A 86 1.66 -5.29 -21.92
C PHE A 86 2.04 -5.74 -20.51
N PRO A 87 3.20 -6.38 -20.32
CA PRO A 87 3.63 -6.86 -19.01
C PRO A 87 3.78 -5.74 -17.96
N SER A 88 3.95 -4.50 -18.40
CA SER A 88 4.14 -3.34 -17.53
C SER A 88 2.90 -2.98 -16.71
N GLU A 89 1.70 -3.40 -17.14
CA GLU A 89 0.45 -3.15 -16.42
C GLU A 89 -0.39 -4.39 -16.15
N ASP A 90 -0.08 -5.54 -16.78
CA ASP A 90 -0.90 -6.76 -16.63
C ASP A 90 -1.03 -7.19 -15.16
N GLY A 91 -2.28 -7.39 -14.73
CA GLY A 91 -2.66 -7.70 -13.36
C GLY A 91 -2.54 -6.55 -12.35
N LYS A 92 -2.13 -5.34 -12.74
CA LYS A 92 -2.16 -4.18 -11.85
C LYS A 92 -3.59 -3.66 -11.67
N ILE A 93 -3.83 -2.89 -10.60
CA ILE A 93 -5.16 -2.32 -10.31
C ILE A 93 -5.47 -1.25 -11.37
N LYS A 94 -6.57 -1.43 -12.08
CA LYS A 94 -7.09 -0.48 -13.07
C LYS A 94 -8.03 0.55 -12.46
N ALA A 95 -8.85 0.13 -11.50
CA ALA A 95 -9.80 1.03 -10.84
C ALA A 95 -10.19 0.52 -9.45
N ILE A 96 -10.57 1.46 -8.57
CA ILE A 96 -11.23 1.21 -7.29
C ILE A 96 -12.43 2.15 -7.22
N GLY A 97 -13.65 1.61 -7.27
CA GLY A 97 -14.86 2.41 -7.46
C GLY A 97 -14.74 3.29 -8.71
N ASP A 98 -14.99 4.59 -8.55
CA ASP A 98 -14.90 5.57 -9.64
C ASP A 98 -13.48 6.09 -9.90
N ILE A 99 -12.50 5.69 -9.09
CA ILE A 99 -11.11 6.15 -9.20
C ILE A 99 -10.36 5.21 -10.15
N ARG A 100 -9.93 5.75 -11.31
CA ARG A 100 -9.07 5.03 -12.26
C ARG A 100 -7.60 5.21 -11.94
N ILE A 101 -6.82 4.17 -12.20
CA ILE A 101 -5.36 4.16 -12.08
C ILE A 101 -4.79 3.80 -13.45
N GLU A 102 -3.92 4.64 -13.99
CA GLU A 102 -3.20 4.38 -15.24
C GLU A 102 -1.73 4.14 -14.98
N TYR A 103 -1.09 3.33 -15.82
CA TYR A 103 0.34 3.06 -15.78
C TYR A 103 1.01 3.51 -17.08
N TYR A 104 2.31 3.79 -17.00
CA TYR A 104 3.12 4.03 -18.18
C TYR A 104 3.39 2.70 -18.90
N ASN A 105 3.10 2.69 -20.21
CA ASN A 105 3.61 1.70 -21.15
C ASN A 105 4.67 2.43 -22.00
N SER A 106 5.92 2.40 -21.54
CA SER A 106 6.99 3.26 -22.06
C SER A 106 8.14 2.43 -22.61
N VAL A 107 8.77 2.95 -23.66
CA VAL A 107 10.06 2.42 -24.14
C VAL A 107 11.21 2.72 -23.18
N PHE A 108 11.02 3.72 -22.31
CA PHE A 108 11.98 4.07 -21.28
C PHE A 108 11.76 3.21 -20.05
N LYS A 109 12.69 2.28 -19.80
CA LYS A 109 12.66 1.37 -18.64
C LYS A 109 12.54 2.09 -17.29
N SER A 110 12.93 3.36 -17.22
CA SER A 110 12.91 4.13 -15.98
C SER A 110 11.51 4.57 -15.55
N GLU A 111 10.53 4.56 -16.45
CA GLU A 111 9.13 4.88 -16.14
C GLU A 111 8.14 3.78 -16.52
N ASP A 112 8.54 2.80 -17.35
CA ASP A 112 7.67 1.70 -17.75
C ASP A 112 7.10 0.95 -16.54
N GLY A 113 5.78 0.79 -16.53
CA GLY A 113 5.00 0.20 -15.44
C GLY A 113 4.77 1.09 -14.23
N LYS A 114 5.30 2.32 -14.17
CA LYS A 114 5.01 3.24 -13.05
C LYS A 114 3.63 3.84 -13.16
N ILE A 115 3.06 4.24 -12.02
CA ILE A 115 1.76 4.91 -11.97
C ILE A 115 1.85 6.23 -12.72
N LYS A 116 1.04 6.38 -13.76
CA LYS A 116 0.89 7.58 -14.57
C LYS A 116 -0.17 8.52 -13.99
N SER A 117 -1.27 7.97 -13.49
CA SER A 117 -2.31 8.76 -12.84
C SER A 117 -3.15 7.96 -11.85
N ILE A 118 -3.74 8.65 -10.88
CA ILE A 118 -4.79 8.15 -9.97
C ILE A 118 -5.88 9.22 -9.92
N GLY A 119 -7.06 8.93 -10.48
CA GLY A 119 -8.13 9.91 -10.65
C GLY A 119 -7.63 11.15 -11.40
N ASN A 120 -7.72 12.32 -10.76
CA ASN A 120 -7.31 13.61 -11.33
C ASN A 120 -5.83 13.96 -11.08
N ILE A 121 -5.09 13.09 -10.39
CA ILE A 121 -3.68 13.29 -10.07
C ILE A 121 -2.83 12.59 -11.13
N ARG A 122 -1.88 13.32 -11.72
CA ARG A 122 -0.95 12.84 -12.74
C ARG A 122 0.48 12.93 -12.23
N PHE A 123 1.30 11.95 -12.63
CA PHE A 123 2.69 11.82 -12.26
C PHE A 123 3.54 11.83 -13.52
N GLU A 124 4.55 12.70 -13.57
CA GLU A 124 5.61 12.63 -14.58
C GLU A 124 6.89 12.11 -13.93
N TYR A 125 7.69 11.37 -14.70
CA TYR A 125 9.00 10.88 -14.27
C TYR A 125 10.11 11.48 -15.13
N ASN A 126 11.30 11.59 -14.56
CA ASN A 126 12.48 11.91 -15.35
C ASN A 126 12.88 10.67 -16.16
N ASN A 127 12.73 10.72 -17.47
CA ASN A 127 13.11 9.62 -18.39
C ASN A 127 14.23 10.02 -19.37
N ALA A 128 14.66 11.28 -19.32
CA ALA A 128 15.79 11.82 -20.07
C ALA A 128 16.57 12.77 -19.15
N GLY A 129 17.87 12.54 -18.96
CA GLY A 129 18.71 13.37 -18.10
C GLY A 129 19.80 12.60 -17.37
N SER A 130 20.12 13.04 -16.15
CA SER A 130 21.17 12.39 -15.35
C SER A 130 20.73 11.02 -14.84
N GLN A 131 21.66 10.07 -14.77
CA GLN A 131 21.41 8.74 -14.20
C GLN A 131 20.96 8.80 -12.72
N LYS A 132 21.24 9.91 -12.01
CA LYS A 132 20.83 10.11 -10.61
C LYS A 132 19.35 10.48 -10.46
N SER A 133 18.74 11.05 -11.50
CA SER A 133 17.34 11.49 -11.51
C SER A 133 16.44 10.54 -12.28
N ASP A 134 17.01 9.68 -13.13
CA ASP A 134 16.26 8.75 -13.98
C ASP A 134 15.27 7.90 -13.17
N GLY A 135 14.02 7.89 -13.61
CA GLY A 135 12.88 7.24 -12.98
C GLY A 135 12.31 7.93 -11.75
N LYS A 136 12.90 9.01 -11.23
CA LYS A 136 12.32 9.74 -10.09
C LYS A 136 11.14 10.60 -10.54
N VAL A 137 10.14 10.76 -9.67
CA VAL A 137 9.03 11.70 -9.89
C VAL A 137 9.59 13.09 -10.19
N LYS A 138 9.16 13.63 -11.31
CA LYS A 138 9.50 14.95 -11.84
C LYS A 138 8.45 15.98 -11.45
N SER A 139 7.17 15.61 -11.53
CA SER A 139 6.07 16.47 -11.13
C SER A 139 4.84 15.67 -10.75
N ILE A 140 4.04 16.25 -9.84
CA ILE A 140 2.72 15.78 -9.45
C ILE A 140 1.74 16.91 -9.78
N ILE A 141 0.74 16.62 -10.59
CA ILE A 141 -0.25 17.59 -11.06
C ILE A 141 -1.63 17.11 -10.65
N ASN A 142 -2.37 17.90 -9.88
CA ASN A 142 -3.78 17.67 -9.63
C ASN A 142 -4.58 18.67 -10.46
N GLU A 143 -5.36 18.20 -11.44
CA GLU A 143 -6.04 19.07 -12.40
C GLU A 143 -7.09 20.00 -11.77
N ASN A 144 -7.50 19.74 -10.52
CA ASN A 144 -8.58 20.45 -9.84
C ASN A 144 -8.16 21.18 -8.55
N ASP A 145 -6.87 21.25 -8.22
CA ASP A 145 -6.38 21.83 -6.96
C ASP A 145 -5.53 23.09 -7.15
N ASP A 146 -5.48 23.91 -6.11
CA ASP A 146 -4.61 25.09 -6.05
C ASP A 146 -3.15 24.64 -5.92
N ARG A 147 -2.22 25.34 -6.58
CA ARG A 147 -0.82 24.86 -6.82
C ARG A 147 0.04 24.65 -5.56
N LYS A 148 -0.51 24.82 -4.36
CA LYS A 148 0.22 24.84 -3.08
C LYS A 148 -0.43 23.96 -1.99
N SER A 149 -0.88 22.75 -2.31
CA SER A 149 -1.31 21.83 -1.26
C SER A 149 -0.10 21.27 -0.50
N GLU A 150 -0.15 21.29 0.84
CA GLU A 150 0.84 20.66 1.72
C GLU A 150 0.90 19.12 1.52
N ASP A 151 -0.12 18.56 0.86
CA ASP A 151 -0.32 17.12 0.61
C ASP A 151 0.57 16.53 -0.51
N ALA A 152 1.30 17.36 -1.24
CA ALA A 152 2.15 16.90 -2.35
C ALA A 152 3.32 16.01 -1.88
N LEU A 153 3.86 16.24 -0.67
CA LEU A 153 4.99 15.48 -0.14
C LEU A 153 4.58 14.07 0.31
N ASP A 154 3.42 13.95 0.96
CA ASP A 154 2.86 12.65 1.35
C ASP A 154 2.48 11.84 0.11
N THR A 155 1.89 12.50 -0.89
CA THR A 155 1.60 11.89 -2.19
C THR A 155 2.89 11.39 -2.87
N TYR A 156 3.98 12.16 -2.84
CA TYR A 156 5.27 11.74 -3.37
C TYR A 156 5.77 10.45 -2.69
N TYR A 157 5.82 10.41 -1.35
CA TYR A 157 6.33 9.23 -0.64
C TYR A 157 5.41 8.01 -0.75
N PHE A 158 4.11 8.22 -0.96
CA PHE A 158 3.18 7.15 -1.23
C PHE A 158 3.45 6.51 -2.60
N ILE A 159 3.60 7.33 -3.65
CA ILE A 159 3.84 6.84 -5.01
C ILE A 159 5.20 6.20 -5.17
N GLU A 160 6.25 6.75 -4.55
CA GLU A 160 7.57 6.11 -4.54
C GLU A 160 7.49 4.71 -3.92
N ARG A 161 6.67 4.51 -2.88
CA ARG A 161 6.46 3.20 -2.28
C ARG A 161 5.67 2.25 -3.19
N LEU A 162 4.63 2.74 -3.88
CA LEU A 162 3.84 1.92 -4.80
C LEU A 162 4.63 1.49 -6.04
N ASN A 163 5.52 2.34 -6.56
CA ASN A 163 6.36 2.03 -7.72
C ASN A 163 7.49 1.02 -7.41
N CYS A 164 7.75 0.71 -6.13
CA CYS A 164 8.78 -0.26 -5.72
C CYS A 164 8.26 -1.70 -5.59
N GLN A 165 6.96 -1.93 -5.78
CA GLN A 165 6.31 -3.26 -5.67
C GLN A 165 6.18 -3.94 -7.03
#